data_AF-A0A2V5IPD4-F1
#
_entry.id   AF-A0A2V5IPD4-F1
#
_cell.length_a   1.000
_cell.length_b   1.000
_cell.length_c   1.000
_cell.angle_alpha   90.00
_cell.angle_beta   90.00
_cell.angle_gamma   90.00
#
_symmetry.space_group_name_H-M   'P 1'
#
loop_
_entity.id
_entity.type
_entity.pdbx_description
1 polymer ?
#
loop_
_entity_poly.entity_id
_entity_poly.type
_entity_poly.pdbx_seq_one_letter_code
_entity_poly.pdbx_strand_id
1 'polypeptide(L)'
;MKVLQQVWVVAGQPCGKYLAAVMGTTLVSMEAHTGSDTFNKAWARFSSGVRAKLLAMNPFTIDRLLTPFKLSAPPPGSSLPVRSRRNQYMEAVPIMSRIPDIYWPPALVAIDTVAHCGNNDKGQYAFILTAANVFTG
;
A
#
# COMPACT_ATOMS: atom_id res chain seq x y z
N MET A 1 -13.89 -14.12 8.07
CA MET A 1 -13.64 -13.18 6.95
C MET A 1 -13.31 -11.76 7.41
N LYS A 2 -14.13 -11.11 8.25
CA LYS A 2 -13.86 -9.72 8.67
C LYS A 2 -12.50 -9.51 9.37
N VAL A 3 -12.01 -10.50 10.12
CA VAL A 3 -10.65 -10.47 10.72
C VAL A 3 -9.56 -10.48 9.65
N LEU A 4 -9.66 -11.34 8.63
CA LEU A 4 -8.68 -11.41 7.52
C LEU A 4 -8.61 -10.07 6.76
N GLN A 5 -9.76 -9.42 6.56
CA GLN A 5 -9.81 -8.08 5.94
C GLN A 5 -9.07 -7.04 6.79
N GLN A 6 -9.26 -7.06 8.11
CA GLN A 6 -8.55 -6.15 9.02
C GLN A 6 -7.04 -6.38 9.00
N VAL A 7 -6.60 -7.64 9.08
CA VAL A 7 -5.17 -8.01 9.01
C VAL A 7 -4.59 -7.55 7.67
N TRP A 8 -5.30 -7.74 6.57
CA TRP A 8 -4.88 -7.30 5.24
C TRP A 8 -4.72 -5.78 5.14
N VAL A 9 -5.64 -5.01 5.73
CA VAL A 9 -5.56 -3.54 5.78
C VAL A 9 -4.36 -3.09 6.62
N VAL A 10 -4.15 -3.68 7.80
CA VAL A 10 -3.03 -3.36 8.69
C VAL A 10 -1.68 -3.72 8.06
N ALA A 11 -1.62 -4.81 7.29
CA ALA A 11 -0.42 -5.24 6.58
C ALA A 11 -0.08 -4.38 5.35
N GLY A 12 -0.87 -3.35 5.03
CA GLY A 12 -0.63 -2.49 3.86
C GLY A 12 -1.15 -3.09 2.54
N GLN A 13 -2.17 -3.95 2.61
CA GLN A 13 -2.87 -4.52 1.47
C GLN A 13 -2.01 -5.33 0.46
N PRO A 14 -1.06 -6.16 0.92
CA PRO A 14 -0.22 -6.94 0.03
C PRO A 14 -1.01 -8.03 -0.73
N CYS A 15 -0.45 -8.56 -1.81
CA CYS A 15 -0.99 -9.78 -2.43
C CYS A 15 -0.87 -10.98 -1.48
N GLY A 16 -1.69 -12.02 -1.69
CA GLY A 16 -1.80 -13.16 -0.77
C GLY A 16 -0.48 -13.85 -0.44
N LYS A 17 0.47 -13.91 -1.38
CA LYS A 17 1.81 -14.47 -1.15
C LYS A 17 2.60 -13.71 -0.08
N TYR A 18 2.58 -12.38 -0.13
CA TYR A 18 3.28 -11.53 0.82
C TYR A 18 2.51 -11.49 2.13
N LEU A 19 1.17 -11.43 2.09
CA LEU A 19 0.35 -11.48 3.29
C LEU A 19 0.59 -12.77 4.08
N ALA A 20 0.70 -13.92 3.41
CA ALA A 20 1.01 -15.19 4.08
C ALA A 20 2.37 -15.15 4.78
N ALA A 21 3.40 -14.57 4.13
CA ALA A 21 4.73 -14.45 4.70
C ALA A 21 4.78 -13.54 5.94
N VAL A 22 4.02 -12.44 5.95
CA VAL A 22 4.00 -11.48 7.07
C VAL A 22 2.85 -11.72 8.06
N MET A 23 2.03 -12.77 7.86
CA MET A 23 0.82 -13.01 8.65
C MET A 23 1.13 -13.10 10.15
N GLY A 24 2.16 -13.87 10.50
CA GLY A 24 2.55 -14.10 11.89
C GLY A 24 3.01 -12.84 12.61
N THR A 25 3.92 -12.08 11.98
CA THR A 25 4.43 -10.82 12.55
C THR A 25 3.33 -9.76 12.66
N THR A 26 2.44 -9.69 11.67
CA THR A 26 1.29 -8.78 11.70
C THR A 26 0.34 -9.11 12.85
N LEU A 27 0.02 -10.40 13.05
CA LEU A 27 -0.86 -10.83 14.16
C LEU A 27 -0.24 -10.54 15.53
N VAL A 28 1.06 -10.78 15.71
CA VAL A 28 1.77 -10.45 16.96
C VAL A 28 1.71 -8.95 17.24
N SER A 29 1.97 -8.13 16.21
CA SER A 29 1.88 -6.67 16.34
C SER A 29 0.46 -6.21 16.71
N MET A 30 -0.56 -6.77 16.07
CA MET A 30 -1.96 -6.45 16.36
C MET A 30 -2.37 -6.88 17.78
N GLU A 31 -1.96 -8.08 18.23
CA GLU A 31 -2.18 -8.57 19.59
C GLU A 31 -1.54 -7.63 20.64
N ALA A 32 -0.31 -7.16 20.39
CA ALA A 32 0.40 -6.23 21.27
C ALA A 32 -0.30 -4.85 21.40
N HIS A 33 -1.04 -4.43 20.37
CA HIS A 33 -1.75 -3.14 20.34
C HIS A 33 -3.26 -3.25 20.61
N THR A 34 -3.75 -4.40 21.06
CA THR A 34 -5.19 -4.67 21.25
C THR A 34 -5.85 -3.85 22.37
N GLY A 35 -5.07 -3.22 23.25
CA GLY A 35 -5.58 -2.36 24.34
C GLY A 35 -6.07 -0.98 23.90
N SER A 36 -5.83 -0.58 22.66
CA SER A 36 -6.38 0.62 22.06
C SER A 36 -7.58 0.21 21.21
N ASP A 37 -8.67 0.98 21.25
CA ASP A 37 -9.90 0.80 20.45
C ASP A 37 -9.66 1.00 18.92
N THR A 38 -8.44 0.70 18.47
CA THR A 38 -7.87 0.97 17.15
C THR A 38 -8.35 -0.01 16.10
N PHE A 39 -8.71 -1.23 16.51
CA PHE A 39 -9.16 -2.26 15.58
C PHE A 39 -10.69 -2.33 15.55
N ASN A 40 -11.25 -2.42 14.34
CA ASN A 40 -12.70 -2.51 14.12
C ASN A 40 -13.34 -3.62 15.00
N LYS A 41 -14.66 -3.51 15.29
CA LYS A 41 -15.50 -4.55 15.95
C LYS A 41 -15.28 -5.98 15.44
N ALA A 42 -14.71 -6.14 14.24
CA ALA A 42 -14.26 -7.43 13.71
C ALA A 42 -13.22 -8.13 14.60
N TRP A 43 -12.35 -7.39 15.28
CA TRP A 43 -11.32 -7.92 16.18
C TRP A 43 -11.91 -8.56 17.45
N ALA A 44 -13.12 -8.18 17.85
CA ALA A 44 -13.85 -8.86 18.94
C ALA A 44 -14.15 -10.35 18.63
N ARG A 45 -14.05 -10.78 17.37
CA ARG A 45 -14.21 -12.18 16.94
C ARG A 45 -12.87 -12.90 16.81
N PHE A 46 -11.76 -12.26 17.17
CA PHE A 46 -10.44 -12.87 17.17
C PHE A 46 -10.33 -13.86 18.32
N SER A 47 -9.90 -15.08 18.01
CA SER A 47 -9.67 -16.15 18.97
C SER A 47 -8.48 -16.99 18.53
N SER A 48 -7.93 -17.81 19.43
CA SER A 48 -6.83 -18.73 19.13
C SER A 48 -7.12 -19.65 17.92
N GLY A 49 -8.36 -20.10 17.77
CA GLY A 49 -8.80 -20.90 16.62
C GLY A 49 -8.79 -20.11 15.30
N VAL A 50 -9.16 -18.82 15.34
CA VAL A 50 -9.08 -17.95 14.16
C VAL A 50 -7.62 -17.66 13.79
N ARG A 51 -6.76 -17.43 14.80
CA ARG A 51 -5.32 -17.24 14.62
C ARG A 51 -4.67 -18.43 13.92
N ALA A 52 -4.91 -19.65 14.41
CA ALA A 52 -4.41 -20.88 13.78
C ALA A 52 -4.88 -21.02 12.33
N LYS A 53 -6.17 -20.72 12.07
CA LYS A 53 -6.73 -20.77 10.72
C LYS A 53 -6.14 -19.73 9.77
N LEU A 54 -5.78 -18.55 10.26
CA LEU A 54 -5.12 -17.51 9.46
C LEU A 54 -3.68 -17.90 9.11
N LEU A 55 -2.95 -18.46 10.08
CA LEU A 55 -1.56 -18.92 9.88
C LEU A 55 -1.47 -20.11 8.92
N ALA A 56 -2.47 -21.00 8.92
CA ALA A 56 -2.53 -22.15 8.03
C ALA A 56 -3.05 -21.81 6.61
N MET A 57 -3.44 -20.57 6.35
CA MET A 57 -4.12 -20.20 5.11
C MET A 57 -3.12 -20.08 3.95
N ASN A 58 -3.36 -20.80 2.87
CA ASN A 58 -2.56 -20.68 1.64
C ASN A 58 -2.79 -19.29 0.98
N PRO A 59 -1.73 -18.64 0.46
CA PRO A 59 -1.81 -17.47 -0.42
C PRO A 59 -3.00 -17.43 -1.39
N PHE A 60 -3.27 -18.53 -2.10
CA PHE A 60 -4.37 -18.58 -3.08
C PHE A 60 -5.75 -18.44 -2.42
N THR A 61 -5.93 -19.06 -1.25
CA THR A 61 -7.16 -18.96 -0.47
C THR A 61 -7.34 -17.55 0.09
N ILE A 62 -6.25 -16.92 0.55
CA ILE A 62 -6.24 -15.53 1.01
C ILE A 62 -6.75 -14.61 -0.10
N ASP A 63 -6.17 -14.70 -1.30
CA ASP A 63 -6.55 -13.84 -2.41
C ASP A 63 -8.01 -14.07 -2.83
N ARG A 64 -8.47 -15.32 -2.94
CA ARG A 64 -9.87 -15.64 -3.28
C ARG A 64 -10.88 -15.08 -2.26
N LEU A 65 -10.55 -15.14 -0.97
CA LEU A 65 -11.41 -14.60 0.10
C LEU A 65 -11.42 -13.08 0.14
N LEU A 66 -10.33 -12.43 -0.30
CA LEU A 66 -10.22 -10.99 -0.35
C LEU A 66 -10.77 -10.39 -1.65
N THR A 67 -10.92 -11.16 -2.73
CA THR A 67 -11.45 -10.67 -4.03
C THR A 67 -12.73 -9.83 -3.90
N PRO A 68 -13.83 -10.31 -3.26
CA PRO A 68 -15.06 -9.51 -3.17
C PRO A 68 -14.84 -8.23 -2.34
N PHE A 69 -13.95 -8.28 -1.35
CA PHE A 69 -13.64 -7.13 -0.52
C PHE A 69 -12.84 -6.07 -1.27
N LYS A 70 -11.82 -6.50 -2.03
CA LYS A 70 -11.00 -5.65 -2.92
C LYS A 70 -11.86 -4.93 -3.96
N LEU A 71 -12.91 -5.60 -4.47
CA LEU A 71 -13.85 -5.02 -5.44
C LEU A 71 -14.85 -4.05 -4.81
N SER A 72 -15.25 -4.28 -3.55
CA SER A 72 -16.22 -3.44 -2.83
C SER A 72 -15.59 -2.21 -2.15
N ALA A 73 -14.30 -2.27 -1.84
CA ALA A 73 -13.60 -1.17 -1.21
C ALA A 73 -13.23 -0.10 -2.25
N PRO A 74 -13.44 1.20 -1.99
CA PRO A 74 -12.80 2.24 -2.79
C PRO A 74 -11.28 1.98 -2.75
N PRO A 75 -10.54 2.10 -3.88
CA PRO A 75 -9.11 1.76 -3.93
C PRO A 75 -8.39 2.55 -2.84
N PRO A 76 -7.84 1.94 -1.77
CA PRO A 76 -7.38 2.70 -0.61
C PRO A 76 -5.94 3.17 -0.80
N GLY A 77 -5.68 4.43 -0.48
CA GLY A 77 -4.41 4.99 -0.02
C GLY A 77 -3.16 4.55 -0.77
N SER A 78 -3.27 4.30 -2.07
CA SER A 78 -2.13 3.92 -2.88
C SER A 78 -1.25 5.16 -3.06
N SER A 79 0.01 5.07 -2.65
CA SER A 79 1.04 6.03 -3.07
C SER A 79 1.37 5.90 -4.55
N LEU A 80 0.95 4.81 -5.22
CA LEU A 80 0.79 4.87 -6.67
C LEU A 80 -0.38 5.83 -6.89
N PRO A 81 -0.21 6.90 -7.68
CA PRO A 81 -1.31 7.77 -8.01
C PRO A 81 -2.46 6.85 -8.43
N VAL A 82 -3.57 6.89 -7.68
CA VAL A 82 -4.87 6.58 -8.29
C VAL A 82 -4.76 7.22 -9.65
N ARG A 83 -4.89 6.45 -10.74
CA ARG A 83 -4.94 7.03 -12.09
C ARG A 83 -6.10 8.01 -12.03
N SER A 84 -5.81 9.24 -11.63
CA SER A 84 -6.75 10.31 -11.44
C SER A 84 -7.32 10.42 -12.83
N ARG A 85 -8.60 10.07 -12.96
CA ARG A 85 -9.31 10.06 -14.24
C ARG A 85 -8.80 11.25 -15.04
N ARG A 86 -8.00 10.99 -16.09
CA ARG A 86 -7.31 11.98 -16.94
C ARG A 86 -7.49 13.41 -16.41
N ASN A 87 -6.75 13.78 -15.36
CA ASN A 87 -6.82 15.15 -14.87
C ASN A 87 -6.34 16.04 -16.03
N GLN A 88 -7.04 17.15 -16.30
CA GLN A 88 -6.69 18.17 -17.30
C GLN A 88 -5.19 18.54 -17.30
N TYR A 89 -4.52 18.40 -16.16
CA TYR A 89 -3.08 18.59 -16.01
C TYR A 89 -2.21 17.62 -16.81
N MET A 90 -2.66 16.38 -17.09
CA MET A 90 -1.93 15.43 -17.96
C MET A 90 -2.08 15.75 -19.45
N GLU A 91 -3.07 16.55 -19.86
CA GLU A 91 -3.13 17.08 -21.24
C GLU A 91 -2.20 18.29 -21.41
N ALA A 92 -1.97 19.05 -20.33
CA ALA A 92 -1.13 20.25 -20.35
C ALA A 92 0.36 19.99 -20.07
N VAL A 93 0.70 18.90 -19.38
CA VAL A 93 2.09 18.53 -19.07
C VAL A 93 2.54 17.43 -20.03
N PRO A 94 3.47 17.71 -20.96
CA PRO A 94 4.02 16.68 -21.84
C PRO A 94 4.66 15.58 -21.00
N ILE A 95 4.12 14.37 -21.10
CA ILE A 95 4.75 13.20 -20.49
C ILE A 95 6.02 12.91 -21.30
N MET A 96 7.18 13.01 -20.65
CA MET A 96 8.46 12.63 -21.25
C MET A 96 8.50 11.10 -21.38
N SER A 97 7.98 10.59 -22.51
CA SER A 97 7.89 9.16 -22.80
C SER A 97 9.24 8.51 -23.11
N ARG A 98 10.23 9.32 -23.45
CA ARG A 98 11.60 8.91 -23.71
C ARG A 98 12.54 9.94 -23.09
N ILE A 99 13.51 9.45 -22.31
CA ILE A 99 14.61 10.30 -21.85
C ILE A 99 15.42 10.67 -23.10
N PRO A 100 15.57 11.98 -23.43
CA PRO A 100 16.39 12.39 -24.56
C PRO A 100 17.82 11.90 -24.36
N ASP A 101 18.55 11.70 -25.47
CA ASP A 101 19.95 11.30 -25.43
C ASP A 101 20.76 12.49 -24.95
N ILE A 102 20.87 12.63 -23.63
CA ILE A 102 21.58 13.70 -22.95
C ILE A 102 22.91 13.17 -22.44
N TYR A 103 23.95 13.98 -22.58
CA TYR A 103 25.21 13.72 -21.92
C TYR A 103 24.99 13.74 -20.40
N TRP A 104 25.41 12.69 -19.70
CA TRP A 104 25.24 12.52 -18.25
C TRP A 104 26.56 12.81 -17.52
N PRO A 105 26.93 14.10 -17.32
CA PRO A 105 28.14 14.42 -16.58
C PRO A 105 27.99 14.01 -15.11
N PRO A 106 29.12 13.75 -14.42
CA PRO A 106 29.16 13.71 -12.97
C PRO A 106 28.53 14.99 -12.39
N ALA A 107 27.76 14.86 -11.30
CA ALA A 107 26.96 15.90 -10.64
C ALA A 107 25.57 16.20 -11.25
N LEU A 108 25.12 15.46 -12.26
CA LEU A 108 23.72 15.50 -12.68
C LEU A 108 22.83 14.65 -11.74
N VAL A 109 21.78 15.26 -11.20
CA VAL A 109 20.88 14.63 -10.23
C VAL A 109 19.46 14.57 -10.80
N ALA A 110 18.86 13.38 -10.78
CA ALA A 110 17.43 13.21 -11.02
C ALA A 110 16.69 13.51 -9.71
N ILE A 111 15.72 14.42 -9.77
CA ILE A 111 14.95 14.86 -8.61
C ILE A 111 13.47 14.61 -8.89
N ASP A 112 12.77 13.95 -7.97
CA ASP A 112 11.33 13.73 -8.03
C ASP A 112 10.69 13.86 -6.64
N THR A 113 9.39 14.14 -6.59
CA THR A 113 8.61 14.23 -5.36
C THR A 113 7.61 13.09 -5.25
N VAL A 114 7.58 12.42 -4.11
CA VAL A 114 6.56 11.41 -3.79
C VAL A 114 5.53 12.04 -2.85
N ALA A 115 4.27 12.05 -3.27
CA ALA A 115 3.16 12.54 -2.47
C ALA A 115 2.61 11.43 -1.55
N HIS A 116 2.50 11.70 -0.26
CA HIS A 116 1.85 10.85 0.73
C HIS A 116 0.44 11.35 1.08
N CYS A 117 -0.35 11.72 0.07
CA CYS A 117 -1.72 12.21 0.23
C CYS A 117 -2.78 11.08 0.26
N GLY A 118 -2.40 9.84 -0.03
CA GLY A 118 -3.36 8.73 -0.11
C GLY A 118 -4.32 8.92 -1.29
N ASN A 119 -5.63 9.00 -1.03
CA ASN A 119 -6.66 9.00 -2.08
C ASN A 119 -7.09 10.39 -2.57
N ASN A 120 -6.87 11.43 -1.79
CA ASN A 120 -7.24 12.79 -2.14
C ASN A 120 -6.28 13.78 -1.46
N ASP A 121 -6.33 15.03 -1.90
CA ASP A 121 -5.53 16.14 -1.42
C ASP A 121 -6.14 16.85 -0.18
N LYS A 122 -7.13 16.24 0.48
CA LYS A 122 -7.80 16.85 1.63
C LYS A 122 -7.03 16.56 2.91
N GLY A 123 -6.77 17.61 3.69
CA GLY A 123 -6.14 17.50 5.01
C GLY A 123 -4.63 17.74 4.95
N GLN A 124 -3.90 17.16 5.90
CA GLN A 124 -2.44 17.28 6.00
C GLN A 124 -1.79 16.08 5.32
N TYR A 125 -0.78 16.35 4.49
CA TYR A 125 -0.01 15.34 3.77
C TYR A 125 1.45 15.79 3.66
N ALA A 126 2.33 14.82 3.43
CA ALA A 126 3.76 15.06 3.26
C ALA A 126 4.17 14.82 1.81
N PHE A 127 5.16 15.57 1.35
CA PHE A 127 5.93 15.25 0.17
C PHE A 127 7.33 14.86 0.57
N ILE A 128 7.85 13.78 -0.01
CA ILE A 128 9.26 13.43 0.09
C ILE A 128 9.93 13.87 -1.20
N LEU A 129 10.98 14.68 -1.08
CA LEU A 129 11.88 15.00 -2.17
C LEU A 129 12.95 13.90 -2.26
N THR A 130 13.04 13.24 -3.40
CA THR A 130 14.07 12.25 -3.70
C THR A 130 15.05 12.81 -4.72
N ALA A 131 16.34 12.56 -4.50
CA ALA A 131 17.41 13.04 -5.36
C ALA A 131 18.41 11.90 -5.56
N ALA A 132 18.66 11.51 -6.81
CA ALA A 132 19.58 10.43 -7.18
C ALA A 132 20.63 10.94 -8.16
N ASN A 133 21.90 10.65 -7.90
CA ASN A 133 22.98 10.96 -8.84
C ASN A 133 22.91 9.97 -10.01
N VAL A 134 22.55 10.47 -11.19
CA VAL A 134 22.29 9.61 -12.35
C VAL A 134 23.56 8.93 -12.86
N PHE A 135 24.74 9.49 -12.54
CA PHE A 135 26.03 8.90 -12.92
C PHE A 135 26.40 7.67 -12.08
N THR A 136 26.02 7.63 -10.79
CA THR A 136 26.40 6.55 -9.87
C THR A 136 25.28 5.55 -9.58
N GLY A 137 24.02 5.92 -9.86
CA GLY A 137 22.83 5.18 -9.42
C GLY A 137 22.56 5.39 -7.94
#